data_AF-A0A1M5JE32-F1
#
_entry.id   AF-A0A1M5JE32-F1
#
_cell.length_a   1.000
_cell.length_b   1.000
_cell.length_c   1.000
_cell.angle_alpha   90.00
_cell.angle_beta   90.00
_cell.angle_gamma   90.00
#
_symmetry.space_group_name_H-M   'P 1'
#
loop_
_entity.id
_entity.type
_entity.pdbx_description
1 polymer ?
#
loop_
_entity_poly.entity_id
_entity_poly.type
_entity_poly.pdbx_seq_one_letter_code
_entity_poly.pdbx_strand_id
1 'polypeptide(L)'
;MNIKKSLLAFGLAATAAILTTACSDDSSSGPEEQTTVVGDDPAATPSDSTGTPSGTPTDTSNTTIDTTAVSDNGNEGNNTPITNVPGTFSYAPVTEGATASAQKLYNFLATNFGSRTVSGVQTGDVNTATVKEMNDVKAVYEAAGKYPALVGFDFLFANGVNAGDAWYKSYTKMAVEAAADLWKQGGIPAFSWHWKDPSHAIDAFYTKKGNASEFTTFDYAAGFKAGTTEWDETSEAYQQIVADIDEISEYFLQLQEQGVAAIFRPLHESGGAWFWWSATDKMHQGAEYAALYRLVYDRMVKVNGVKNLVWVWNAEKTIFSDATWDPGSAYYDVFSVDIYNKSYDYQSNAAVFSNMKTIHGDKIIALSENGPIPDASLMHADNAVWSWNMPWYESWDGKYVSKTKNTVWAANLADPCVFALEDMPGWDNYTISNAPAAACVVGYALADLDTAVEKAPLVLPEDIATNGYLQVVMTASSPEDTVRGNVVLHGGSVVDLSKATKLTFNVDNSNNGDGLWFTIAFMDSKWKWAQPDGCWINGGAKEACEIDLATTAANQTVLEGEELTAYLADVSTILLEISTPGVNGTIFYDDVVADDGTALSDFNKPATVEVQEGQFMDAAIIGGAQ
;
A
#
# COMPACT_ATOMS: atom_id res chain seq x y z
N MET A 1 26.99 -9.65 4.27
CA MET A 1 27.73 -10.46 3.27
C MET A 1 26.84 -11.25 2.30
N ASN A 2 25.52 -11.43 2.53
CA ASN A 2 24.64 -12.15 1.60
C ASN A 2 23.89 -11.27 0.57
N ILE A 3 24.00 -9.94 0.65
CA ILE A 3 23.28 -9.00 -0.26
C ILE A 3 23.77 -9.11 -1.71
N LYS A 4 25.07 -9.45 -1.93
CA LYS A 4 25.68 -9.55 -3.26
C LYS A 4 25.03 -10.56 -4.23
N LYS A 5 24.19 -11.50 -3.77
CA LYS A 5 23.55 -12.50 -4.65
C LYS A 5 22.13 -12.13 -5.11
N SER A 6 21.44 -11.21 -4.45
CA SER A 6 20.06 -10.86 -4.83
C SER A 6 20.00 -9.77 -5.91
N LEU A 7 20.95 -8.83 -5.94
CA LEU A 7 20.94 -7.77 -6.98
C LEU A 7 21.19 -8.30 -8.40
N LEU A 8 22.07 -9.29 -8.59
CA LEU A 8 22.33 -9.87 -9.93
C LEU A 8 21.10 -10.52 -10.58
N ALA A 9 20.06 -10.88 -9.80
CA ALA A 9 18.84 -11.49 -10.33
C ALA A 9 17.83 -10.45 -10.87
N PHE A 10 17.89 -9.20 -10.42
CA PHE A 10 16.87 -8.18 -10.73
C PHE A 10 17.19 -7.32 -11.97
N GLY A 11 18.45 -7.28 -12.42
CA GLY A 11 18.88 -6.41 -13.52
C GLY A 11 18.41 -6.83 -14.92
N LEU A 12 18.19 -8.12 -15.19
CA LEU A 12 18.10 -8.64 -16.57
C LEU A 12 16.70 -9.06 -17.06
N ALA A 13 15.65 -8.90 -16.26
CA ALA A 13 14.30 -9.32 -16.66
C ALA A 13 13.63 -8.37 -17.68
N ALA A 14 14.22 -7.22 -18.00
CA ALA A 14 13.58 -6.15 -18.77
C ALA A 14 13.91 -6.10 -20.27
N THR A 15 15.02 -6.69 -20.73
CA THR A 15 15.61 -6.40 -22.06
C THR A 15 15.47 -7.51 -23.12
N ALA A 16 14.69 -8.57 -22.86
CA ALA A 16 14.50 -9.70 -23.78
C ALA A 16 13.21 -9.60 -24.63
N ALA A 17 12.94 -8.45 -25.29
CA ALA A 17 11.74 -8.26 -26.11
C ALA A 17 11.90 -7.30 -27.31
N ILE A 18 12.85 -7.56 -28.23
CA ILE A 18 12.91 -6.85 -29.52
C ILE A 18 12.95 -7.81 -30.72
N LEU A 19 11.98 -7.56 -31.61
CA LEU A 19 11.81 -7.93 -33.03
C LEU A 19 12.75 -8.98 -33.67
N THR A 20 12.14 -10.03 -34.22
CA THR A 20 12.61 -10.68 -35.46
C THR A 20 11.51 -10.70 -36.52
N THR A 21 11.46 -9.67 -37.37
CA THR A 21 10.77 -9.71 -38.66
C THR A 21 11.68 -9.14 -39.74
N ALA A 22 12.25 -10.02 -40.56
CA ALA A 22 13.08 -9.66 -41.70
C ALA A 22 12.20 -9.42 -42.95
N CYS A 23 12.60 -8.46 -43.80
CA CYS A 23 11.93 -8.16 -45.07
C CYS A 23 12.56 -8.92 -46.25
N SER A 24 11.71 -9.47 -47.12
CA SER A 24 11.87 -9.73 -48.58
C SER A 24 10.66 -10.57 -49.03
N ASP A 25 10.05 -10.41 -50.20
CA ASP A 25 10.29 -9.49 -51.30
C ASP A 25 9.02 -9.25 -52.16
N ASP A 26 9.05 -8.14 -52.89
CA ASP A 26 8.47 -7.84 -54.22
C ASP A 26 6.95 -7.63 -54.53
N SER A 27 6.76 -6.49 -55.21
CA SER A 27 5.94 -6.28 -56.42
C SER A 27 4.49 -5.73 -56.37
N SER A 28 4.39 -4.48 -56.89
CA SER A 28 3.43 -3.99 -57.90
C SER A 28 2.15 -3.19 -57.52
N SER A 29 2.26 -1.89 -57.81
CA SER A 29 1.31 -1.03 -58.56
C SER A 29 -0.12 -0.71 -58.07
N GLY A 30 -0.32 0.58 -57.74
CA GLY A 30 -1.32 1.42 -58.43
C GLY A 30 -2.63 1.76 -57.69
N PRO A 31 -3.34 2.83 -58.11
CA PRO A 31 -3.34 4.06 -57.29
C PRO A 31 -4.71 4.70 -56.99
N GLU A 32 -4.67 5.76 -56.17
CA GLU A 32 -5.56 6.95 -56.10
C GLU A 32 -7.11 6.81 -56.07
N GLU A 33 -7.75 7.44 -55.07
CA GLU A 33 -8.53 8.67 -55.32
C GLU A 33 -8.76 9.50 -54.03
N GLN A 34 -8.90 10.82 -54.16
CA GLN A 34 -9.36 11.77 -53.12
C GLN A 34 -10.75 12.32 -53.49
N THR A 35 -11.62 12.69 -52.53
CA THR A 35 -12.13 14.09 -52.34
C THR A 35 -13.43 14.23 -51.50
N THR A 36 -13.34 15.10 -50.49
CA THR A 36 -14.28 16.11 -49.92
C THR A 36 -15.83 15.98 -49.89
N VAL A 37 -16.37 16.02 -48.65
CA VAL A 37 -17.32 16.99 -48.01
C VAL A 37 -18.63 17.48 -48.72
N VAL A 38 -19.73 17.55 -47.91
CA VAL A 38 -21.08 18.20 -48.05
C VAL A 38 -22.24 17.16 -47.99
N GLY A 39 -23.37 17.37 -47.28
CA GLY A 39 -23.75 18.40 -46.29
C GLY A 39 -25.26 18.42 -45.91
N ASP A 40 -25.61 19.22 -44.89
CA ASP A 40 -26.93 19.70 -44.40
C ASP A 40 -28.04 18.74 -43.85
N ASP A 41 -28.68 19.24 -42.77
CA ASP A 41 -29.89 18.79 -42.06
C ASP A 41 -31.18 19.37 -42.70
N PRO A 42 -32.40 18.86 -42.45
CA PRO A 42 -33.27 19.61 -41.53
C PRO A 42 -34.28 18.81 -40.67
N ALA A 43 -34.56 19.33 -39.47
CA ALA A 43 -35.62 18.89 -38.56
C ALA A 43 -37.07 19.26 -38.97
N ALA A 44 -38.07 18.48 -38.51
CA ALA A 44 -39.33 18.95 -37.86
C ALA A 44 -40.35 17.83 -37.53
N THR A 45 -41.12 18.02 -36.45
CA THR A 45 -42.21 17.19 -35.89
C THR A 45 -43.61 17.72 -36.33
N PRO A 46 -44.79 17.39 -35.72
CA PRO A 46 -45.27 16.27 -34.88
C PRO A 46 -46.65 15.66 -35.33
N SER A 47 -47.22 14.70 -34.59
CA SER A 47 -48.68 14.49 -34.51
C SER A 47 -49.12 13.88 -33.15
N ASP A 48 -50.42 13.94 -32.84
CA ASP A 48 -51.01 13.96 -31.49
C ASP A 48 -52.24 13.01 -31.35
N SER A 49 -52.71 12.79 -30.11
CA SER A 49 -54.11 12.59 -29.66
C SER A 49 -54.43 11.42 -28.68
N THR A 50 -54.74 11.82 -27.44
CA THR A 50 -55.92 11.42 -26.59
C THR A 50 -56.06 9.99 -26.01
N GLY A 51 -56.48 9.78 -24.75
CA GLY A 51 -56.91 10.74 -23.70
C GLY A 51 -57.19 10.13 -22.29
N THR A 52 -57.56 11.01 -21.35
CA THR A 52 -57.72 10.88 -19.87
C THR A 52 -59.20 10.58 -19.43
N PRO A 53 -59.70 10.71 -18.15
CA PRO A 53 -59.13 11.20 -16.85
C PRO A 53 -59.51 10.43 -15.54
N SER A 54 -59.05 10.99 -14.39
CA SER A 54 -59.64 11.00 -13.01
C SER A 54 -58.84 10.24 -11.93
N GLY A 55 -58.45 10.83 -10.78
CA GLY A 55 -58.61 12.22 -10.29
C GLY A 55 -57.91 12.46 -8.94
N THR A 56 -57.65 13.72 -8.58
CA THR A 56 -57.01 14.20 -7.33
C THR A 56 -58.07 14.70 -6.31
N PRO A 57 -57.77 14.91 -5.00
CA PRO A 57 -57.08 16.13 -4.58
C PRO A 57 -56.09 16.02 -3.40
N THR A 58 -55.30 17.09 -3.31
CA THR A 58 -54.37 17.56 -2.26
C THR A 58 -54.93 17.68 -0.85
N ASP A 59 -54.06 17.64 0.18
CA ASP A 59 -53.96 18.76 1.14
C ASP A 59 -52.56 18.89 1.76
N THR A 60 -52.23 20.10 2.24
CA THR A 60 -50.98 20.49 2.91
C THR A 60 -51.27 20.95 4.33
N SER A 61 -50.52 20.48 5.33
CA SER A 61 -50.39 21.24 6.58
C SER A 61 -49.07 20.98 7.31
N ASN A 62 -48.66 22.01 8.05
CA ASN A 62 -47.38 22.16 8.74
C ASN A 62 -47.65 22.13 10.25
N THR A 63 -46.90 21.33 11.02
CA THR A 63 -46.91 21.40 12.49
C THR A 63 -45.53 21.15 13.09
N THR A 64 -44.93 22.28 13.50
CA THR A 64 -44.02 22.48 14.64
C THR A 64 -43.74 21.29 15.56
N ILE A 65 -42.46 21.04 15.81
CA ILE A 65 -41.95 20.30 16.97
C ILE A 65 -42.20 21.14 18.23
N ASP A 66 -42.88 20.57 19.23
CA ASP A 66 -43.03 21.16 20.56
C ASP A 66 -41.87 20.70 21.46
N THR A 67 -41.23 21.65 22.13
CA THR A 67 -40.10 21.45 23.04
C THR A 67 -40.44 21.90 24.46
N THR A 68 -41.20 21.09 25.20
CA THR A 68 -41.27 21.20 26.67
C THR A 68 -41.21 19.84 27.37
N ALA A 69 -40.64 19.83 28.57
CA ALA A 69 -40.15 18.63 29.24
C ALA A 69 -41.18 17.94 30.16
N VAL A 70 -40.96 16.64 30.40
CA VAL A 70 -41.42 15.96 31.62
C VAL A 70 -40.23 15.25 32.27
N SER A 71 -40.06 15.47 33.55
CA SER A 71 -39.06 14.84 34.41
C SER A 71 -39.57 13.57 35.06
N ASP A 72 -38.66 12.63 35.34
CA ASP A 72 -38.36 12.08 36.68
C ASP A 72 -38.29 10.53 36.79
N ASN A 73 -37.40 10.08 37.68
CA ASN A 73 -37.20 8.75 38.26
C ASN A 73 -36.89 7.51 37.39
N GLY A 74 -35.60 7.11 37.43
CA GLY A 74 -35.20 6.00 38.30
C GLY A 74 -35.26 4.54 37.79
N ASN A 75 -34.07 4.01 37.47
CA ASN A 75 -33.62 2.63 37.74
C ASN A 75 -34.51 1.44 37.31
N GLU A 76 -34.19 0.82 36.16
CA GLU A 76 -33.70 -0.58 36.08
C GLU A 76 -33.19 -0.89 34.67
N GLY A 77 -32.26 -1.86 34.55
CA GLY A 77 -31.51 -2.11 33.32
C GLY A 77 -32.36 -2.68 32.17
N ASN A 78 -32.62 -1.88 31.13
CA ASN A 78 -33.40 -2.32 29.98
C ASN A 78 -32.53 -2.91 28.86
N ASN A 79 -32.11 -4.17 29.03
CA ASN A 79 -31.45 -4.98 27.99
C ASN A 79 -32.47 -5.44 26.91
N THR A 80 -33.21 -4.52 26.30
CA THR A 80 -34.02 -4.82 25.10
C THR A 80 -33.05 -5.01 23.92
N PRO A 81 -33.11 -6.14 23.17
CA PRO A 81 -32.34 -6.29 21.95
C PRO A 81 -32.72 -5.20 20.94
N ILE A 82 -31.76 -4.36 20.54
CA ILE A 82 -31.98 -3.31 19.55
C ILE A 82 -32.03 -3.98 18.18
N THR A 83 -33.20 -3.98 17.55
CA THR A 83 -33.38 -4.51 16.20
C THR A 83 -32.74 -3.58 15.18
N ASN A 84 -31.72 -4.05 14.47
CA ASN A 84 -31.07 -3.32 13.39
C ASN A 84 -32.08 -3.07 12.24
N VAL A 85 -32.23 -1.82 11.81
CA VAL A 85 -33.08 -1.44 10.66
C VAL A 85 -32.16 -1.13 9.48
N PRO A 86 -32.17 -1.95 8.40
CA PRO A 86 -31.28 -1.77 7.26
C PRO A 86 -31.37 -0.36 6.65
N GLY A 87 -30.21 0.27 6.39
CA GLY A 87 -30.13 1.63 5.85
C GLY A 87 -30.27 2.75 6.89
N THR A 88 -30.11 2.45 8.18
CA THR A 88 -30.01 3.46 9.25
C THR A 88 -28.80 3.18 10.14
N PHE A 89 -28.15 4.25 10.64
CA PHE A 89 -26.96 4.12 11.47
C PHE A 89 -27.28 3.39 12.79
N SER A 90 -26.56 2.29 13.05
CA SER A 90 -26.78 1.41 14.20
C SER A 90 -25.82 1.71 15.36
N TYR A 91 -26.28 1.44 16.58
CA TYR A 91 -25.46 1.40 17.80
C TYR A 91 -25.18 -0.04 18.29
N ALA A 92 -25.68 -1.05 17.57
CA ALA A 92 -25.44 -2.47 17.80
C ALA A 92 -24.86 -3.16 16.53
N PRO A 93 -23.95 -4.15 16.68
CA PRO A 93 -23.30 -4.79 15.54
C PRO A 93 -24.27 -5.70 14.76
N VAL A 94 -23.91 -6.03 13.51
CA VAL A 94 -24.69 -6.89 12.60
C VAL A 94 -24.77 -8.35 13.05
N THR A 95 -23.82 -8.81 13.87
CA THR A 95 -23.76 -10.18 14.36
C THR A 95 -24.90 -10.48 15.34
N GLU A 96 -25.90 -11.25 14.90
CA GLU A 96 -26.96 -11.75 15.78
C GLU A 96 -26.35 -12.61 16.89
N GLY A 97 -26.67 -12.26 18.14
CA GLY A 97 -26.10 -12.91 19.32
C GLY A 97 -24.64 -12.53 19.60
N ALA A 98 -24.16 -11.38 19.10
CA ALA A 98 -22.84 -10.85 19.42
C ALA A 98 -22.56 -10.85 20.93
N THR A 99 -21.33 -11.20 21.33
CA THR A 99 -20.94 -11.22 22.75
C THR A 99 -20.99 -9.81 23.35
N ALA A 100 -21.12 -9.72 24.68
CA ALA A 100 -21.11 -8.44 25.38
C ALA A 100 -19.84 -7.61 25.07
N SER A 101 -18.70 -8.27 24.85
CA SER A 101 -17.44 -7.64 24.43
C SER A 101 -17.53 -7.03 23.03
N ALA A 102 -18.09 -7.75 22.05
CA ALA A 102 -18.27 -7.22 20.68
C ALA A 102 -19.32 -6.10 20.64
N GLN A 103 -20.40 -6.22 21.41
CA GLN A 103 -21.38 -5.15 21.59
C GLN A 103 -20.73 -3.87 22.16
N LYS A 104 -19.89 -4.00 23.20
CA LYS A 104 -19.13 -2.88 23.78
C LYS A 104 -18.15 -2.28 22.78
N LEU A 105 -17.39 -3.10 22.05
CA LEU A 105 -16.43 -2.65 21.04
C LEU A 105 -17.12 -1.87 19.91
N TYR A 106 -18.14 -2.45 19.27
CA TYR A 106 -18.89 -1.76 18.23
C TYR A 106 -19.52 -0.47 18.74
N ASN A 107 -20.15 -0.51 19.91
CA ASN A 107 -20.83 0.65 20.48
C ASN A 107 -19.84 1.77 20.84
N PHE A 108 -18.62 1.45 21.28
CA PHE A 108 -17.56 2.43 21.50
C PHE A 108 -17.17 3.14 20.19
N LEU A 109 -17.02 2.41 19.09
CA LEU A 109 -16.77 2.99 17.77
C LEU A 109 -17.97 3.83 17.29
N ALA A 110 -19.18 3.27 17.33
CA ALA A 110 -20.42 3.91 16.86
C ALA A 110 -20.75 5.21 17.62
N THR A 111 -20.50 5.24 18.92
CA THR A 111 -20.75 6.43 19.76
C THR A 111 -19.68 7.52 19.58
N ASN A 112 -18.44 7.17 19.23
CA ASN A 112 -17.38 8.16 19.03
C ASN A 112 -17.18 8.59 17.56
N PHE A 113 -17.69 7.82 16.60
CA PHE A 113 -17.55 8.09 15.17
C PHE A 113 -17.96 9.52 14.78
N GLY A 114 -17.13 10.18 13.97
CA GLY A 114 -17.34 11.58 13.57
C GLY A 114 -17.04 12.62 14.66
N SER A 115 -16.74 12.21 15.89
CA SER A 115 -16.36 13.11 17.00
C SER A 115 -14.96 12.86 17.55
N ARG A 116 -14.46 11.63 17.49
CA ARG A 116 -13.11 11.22 17.91
C ARG A 116 -12.56 10.13 16.99
N THR A 117 -11.24 10.01 16.96
CA THR A 117 -10.52 8.98 16.21
C THR A 117 -9.76 8.06 17.17
N VAL A 118 -9.79 6.75 16.94
CA VAL A 118 -8.91 5.81 17.65
C VAL A 118 -7.55 5.79 16.95
N SER A 119 -6.45 5.98 17.69
CA SER A 119 -5.10 5.82 17.14
C SER A 119 -4.74 4.34 17.00
N GLY A 120 -4.14 3.96 15.87
CA GLY A 120 -3.75 2.59 15.56
C GLY A 120 -2.27 2.43 15.20
N VAL A 121 -1.84 1.18 15.04
CA VAL A 121 -0.66 0.77 14.25
C VAL A 121 -0.80 -0.71 13.88
N GLN A 122 -0.40 -1.12 12.67
CA GLN A 122 -0.23 -2.54 12.33
C GLN A 122 1.09 -3.08 12.91
N THR A 123 1.09 -4.33 13.34
CA THR A 123 2.32 -5.08 13.65
C THR A 123 2.84 -5.86 12.45
N GLY A 124 4.14 -5.80 12.22
CA GLY A 124 4.84 -6.64 11.24
C GLY A 124 5.45 -7.83 11.95
N ASP A 125 6.58 -7.63 12.63
CA ASP A 125 7.29 -8.65 13.41
C ASP A 125 6.61 -8.95 14.76
N VAL A 126 5.80 -10.01 14.81
CA VAL A 126 5.08 -10.47 16.00
C VAL A 126 5.87 -11.58 16.70
N ASN A 127 6.73 -11.19 17.64
CA ASN A 127 7.69 -12.08 18.32
C ASN A 127 7.49 -12.21 19.85
N THR A 128 6.49 -11.53 20.41
CA THR A 128 6.15 -11.52 21.85
C THR A 128 4.63 -11.43 22.05
N ALA A 129 4.12 -11.92 23.18
CA ALA A 129 2.72 -11.78 23.58
C ALA A 129 2.46 -10.47 24.35
N THR A 130 3.49 -9.75 24.80
CA THR A 130 3.32 -8.46 25.49
C THR A 130 3.19 -7.35 24.44
N VAL A 131 1.99 -6.80 24.23
CA VAL A 131 1.75 -5.90 23.08
C VAL A 131 2.64 -4.64 23.12
N LYS A 132 2.94 -4.13 24.31
CA LYS A 132 3.81 -2.96 24.54
C LYS A 132 5.30 -3.21 24.36
N GLU A 133 5.71 -4.47 24.17
CA GLU A 133 7.09 -4.84 23.86
C GLU A 133 7.35 -4.97 22.35
N MET A 134 6.29 -5.00 21.53
CA MET A 134 6.38 -5.11 20.07
C MET A 134 7.01 -3.86 19.45
N ASN A 135 7.83 -4.07 18.42
CA ASN A 135 8.62 -3.00 17.78
C ASN A 135 7.74 -1.86 17.24
N ASP A 136 6.64 -2.19 16.56
CA ASP A 136 5.72 -1.21 15.93
C ASP A 136 4.98 -0.36 16.98
N VAL A 137 4.51 -1.02 18.04
CA VAL A 137 3.81 -0.38 19.17
C VAL A 137 4.75 0.51 19.97
N LYS A 138 6.02 0.11 20.11
CA LYS A 138 7.08 0.93 20.72
C LYS A 138 7.48 2.12 19.85
N ALA A 139 7.53 1.97 18.52
CA ALA A 139 7.83 3.08 17.62
C ALA A 139 6.81 4.21 17.77
N VAL A 140 5.51 3.89 17.88
CA VAL A 140 4.48 4.90 18.17
C VAL A 140 4.70 5.54 19.55
N TYR A 141 5.02 4.76 20.58
CA TYR A 141 5.31 5.32 21.92
C TYR A 141 6.55 6.22 21.93
N GLU A 142 7.61 5.86 21.20
CA GLU A 142 8.83 6.65 21.05
C GLU A 142 8.61 7.93 20.23
N ALA A 143 7.66 7.91 19.29
CA ALA A 143 7.27 9.08 18.50
C ALA A 143 6.28 10.01 19.24
N ALA A 144 5.32 9.47 19.97
CA ALA A 144 4.18 10.21 20.52
C ALA A 144 4.20 10.41 22.04
N GLY A 145 4.93 9.58 22.80
CA GLY A 145 4.89 9.54 24.27
C GLY A 145 3.66 8.83 24.87
N LYS A 146 2.83 8.18 24.04
CA LYS A 146 1.66 7.37 24.41
C LYS A 146 1.54 6.15 23.49
N TYR A 147 0.86 5.10 23.92
CA TYR A 147 0.64 3.89 23.12
C TYR A 147 -0.60 4.01 22.21
N PRO A 148 -0.61 3.40 21.01
CA PRO A 148 -1.79 3.37 20.15
C PRO A 148 -2.91 2.55 20.81
N ALA A 149 -4.15 3.04 20.72
CA ALA A 149 -5.32 2.40 21.33
C ALA A 149 -5.75 1.12 20.58
N LEU A 150 -5.52 1.07 19.27
CA LEU A 150 -5.77 -0.06 18.39
C LEU A 150 -4.43 -0.66 17.93
N VAL A 151 -4.35 -1.98 17.87
CA VAL A 151 -3.19 -2.66 17.26
C VAL A 151 -3.69 -3.70 16.26
N GLY A 152 -3.16 -3.59 15.04
CA GLY A 152 -3.45 -4.49 13.94
C GLY A 152 -2.52 -5.69 13.93
N PHE A 153 -3.10 -6.87 13.76
CA PHE A 153 -2.45 -8.17 13.61
C PHE A 153 -2.85 -8.79 12.27
N ASP A 154 -2.17 -9.86 11.85
CA ASP A 154 -2.49 -10.56 10.60
C ASP A 154 -2.48 -12.08 10.76
N PHE A 155 -3.40 -12.75 10.07
CA PHE A 155 -3.42 -14.21 9.91
C PHE A 155 -2.63 -14.71 8.68
N LEU A 156 -1.78 -13.87 8.08
CA LEU A 156 -0.82 -14.15 6.98
C LEU A 156 -0.07 -15.49 7.11
N PHE A 157 0.22 -15.92 8.34
CA PHE A 157 0.96 -17.16 8.63
C PHE A 157 0.10 -18.24 9.33
N ALA A 158 -1.22 -18.07 9.36
CA ALA A 158 -2.16 -19.04 9.93
C ALA A 158 -2.45 -20.21 8.98
N ASN A 159 -2.63 -19.93 7.69
CA ASN A 159 -2.86 -20.95 6.64
C ASN A 159 -1.79 -20.89 5.54
N GLY A 160 -1.88 -21.79 4.56
CA GLY A 160 -0.94 -21.90 3.44
C GLY A 160 0.18 -22.94 3.65
N VAL A 161 0.98 -23.15 2.61
CA VAL A 161 2.00 -24.21 2.49
C VAL A 161 2.90 -24.30 3.73
N ASN A 162 3.35 -23.14 4.23
CA ASN A 162 4.33 -23.06 5.30
C ASN A 162 3.71 -22.90 6.70
N ALA A 163 2.37 -22.84 6.85
CA ALA A 163 1.71 -22.73 8.16
C ALA A 163 2.05 -23.90 9.12
N GLY A 164 2.53 -25.03 8.59
CA GLY A 164 3.08 -26.13 9.36
C GLY A 164 4.32 -25.78 10.20
N ASP A 165 5.07 -24.74 9.83
CA ASP A 165 6.39 -24.42 10.38
C ASP A 165 6.36 -23.81 11.78
N ALA A 166 7.44 -24.05 12.52
CA ALA A 166 7.56 -23.63 13.93
C ALA A 166 7.50 -22.10 14.11
N TRP A 167 8.07 -21.34 13.18
CA TRP A 167 8.04 -19.87 13.23
C TRP A 167 6.63 -19.33 12.90
N TYR A 168 5.97 -19.89 11.89
CA TYR A 168 4.62 -19.50 11.43
C TYR A 168 3.61 -19.72 12.57
N LYS A 169 3.63 -20.90 13.18
CA LYS A 169 2.82 -21.22 14.37
C LYS A 169 3.14 -20.31 15.56
N SER A 170 4.41 -19.96 15.76
CA SER A 170 4.79 -19.04 16.83
C SER A 170 4.24 -17.63 16.58
N TYR A 171 4.34 -17.12 15.36
CA TYR A 171 3.80 -15.82 14.96
C TYR A 171 2.30 -15.74 15.24
N THR A 172 1.52 -16.65 14.64
CA THR A 172 0.05 -16.67 14.74
C THR A 172 -0.39 -16.82 16.19
N LYS A 173 0.30 -17.66 16.97
CA LYS A 173 0.07 -17.78 18.40
C LYS A 173 0.35 -16.48 19.17
N MET A 174 1.50 -15.84 18.94
CA MET A 174 1.85 -14.58 19.61
C MET A 174 0.86 -13.46 19.28
N ALA A 175 0.36 -13.39 18.04
CA ALA A 175 -0.67 -12.42 17.63
C ALA A 175 -1.98 -12.60 18.43
N VAL A 176 -2.45 -13.84 18.59
CA VAL A 176 -3.65 -14.15 19.39
C VAL A 176 -3.43 -13.87 20.88
N GLU A 177 -2.28 -14.25 21.45
CA GLU A 177 -1.97 -13.95 22.86
C GLU A 177 -1.81 -12.43 23.11
N ALA A 178 -1.22 -11.68 22.18
CA ALA A 178 -1.08 -10.22 22.27
C ALA A 178 -2.40 -9.46 22.09
N ALA A 179 -3.31 -9.96 21.26
CA ALA A 179 -4.67 -9.43 21.18
C ALA A 179 -5.40 -9.54 22.53
N ALA A 180 -5.23 -10.65 23.26
CA ALA A 180 -5.77 -10.79 24.60
C ALA A 180 -5.11 -9.85 25.63
N ASP A 181 -3.78 -9.65 25.56
CA ASP A 181 -3.05 -8.69 26.40
C ASP A 181 -3.48 -7.23 26.15
N LEU A 182 -3.68 -6.85 24.89
CA LEU A 182 -4.18 -5.53 24.50
C LEU A 182 -5.61 -5.29 24.98
N TRP A 183 -6.51 -6.25 24.76
CA TRP A 183 -7.90 -6.15 25.20
C TRP A 183 -7.99 -5.98 26.73
N LYS A 184 -7.18 -6.74 27.48
CA LYS A 184 -7.07 -6.61 28.94
C LYS A 184 -6.61 -5.22 29.40
N GLN A 185 -5.85 -4.50 28.57
CA GLN A 185 -5.43 -3.12 28.82
C GLN A 185 -6.47 -2.07 28.38
N GLY A 186 -7.62 -2.49 27.84
CA GLY A 186 -8.67 -1.61 27.33
C GLY A 186 -8.50 -1.22 25.86
N GLY A 187 -7.49 -1.74 25.17
CA GLY A 187 -7.26 -1.48 23.75
C GLY A 187 -8.12 -2.35 22.82
N ILE A 188 -7.97 -2.10 21.52
CA ILE A 188 -8.74 -2.73 20.44
C ILE A 188 -7.81 -3.59 19.58
N PRO A 189 -7.91 -4.93 19.64
CA PRO A 189 -7.30 -5.79 18.63
C PRO A 189 -8.03 -5.65 17.29
N ALA A 190 -7.29 -5.46 16.22
CA ALA A 190 -7.79 -5.57 14.85
C ALA A 190 -7.03 -6.69 14.12
N PHE A 191 -7.73 -7.51 13.35
CA PHE A 191 -7.11 -8.57 12.55
C PHE A 191 -7.43 -8.35 11.06
N SER A 192 -6.38 -8.37 10.26
CA SER A 192 -6.45 -8.56 8.81
C SER A 192 -6.13 -10.01 8.46
N TRP A 193 -6.34 -10.41 7.22
CA TRP A 193 -5.98 -11.75 6.75
C TRP A 193 -5.46 -11.69 5.32
N HIS A 194 -4.13 -11.66 5.17
CA HIS A 194 -3.49 -11.92 3.90
C HIS A 194 -3.58 -13.42 3.56
N TRP A 195 -4.77 -13.83 3.13
CA TRP A 195 -5.16 -15.23 2.92
C TRP A 195 -4.36 -15.84 1.76
N LYS A 196 -3.44 -16.77 2.07
CA LYS A 196 -2.69 -17.52 1.07
C LYS A 196 -3.58 -18.48 0.27
N ASP A 197 -3.09 -18.96 -0.86
CA ASP A 197 -3.78 -19.90 -1.76
C ASP A 197 -4.48 -21.05 -0.99
N PRO A 198 -5.82 -21.11 -0.97
CA PRO A 198 -6.56 -22.14 -0.23
C PRO A 198 -6.33 -23.57 -0.73
N SER A 199 -5.81 -23.76 -1.94
CA SER A 199 -5.40 -25.08 -2.42
C SER A 199 -4.10 -25.58 -1.78
N HIS A 200 -3.39 -24.70 -1.06
CA HIS A 200 -2.07 -24.92 -0.45
C HIS A 200 -1.04 -25.42 -1.48
N ALA A 201 -1.18 -24.99 -2.75
CA ALA A 201 -0.25 -25.29 -3.83
C ALA A 201 0.95 -24.32 -3.91
N ILE A 202 0.80 -23.10 -3.40
CA ILE A 202 1.83 -22.06 -3.30
C ILE A 202 1.59 -21.21 -2.06
N ASP A 203 2.64 -20.65 -1.45
CA ASP A 203 2.55 -19.87 -0.20
C ASP A 203 2.17 -18.39 -0.44
N ALA A 204 1.43 -18.11 -1.52
CA ALA A 204 1.17 -16.78 -2.06
C ALA A 204 -0.31 -16.38 -1.94
N PHE A 205 -0.57 -15.11 -1.62
CA PHE A 205 -1.89 -14.47 -1.61
C PHE A 205 -2.10 -13.49 -2.79
N TYR A 206 -1.00 -13.06 -3.42
CA TYR A 206 -1.02 -12.17 -4.58
C TYR A 206 -1.47 -12.89 -5.86
N THR A 207 -2.19 -12.16 -6.73
CA THR A 207 -2.29 -12.47 -8.17
C THR A 207 -1.00 -12.03 -8.88
N LYS A 208 -0.84 -12.45 -10.15
CA LYS A 208 0.26 -12.00 -11.00
C LYS A 208 0.36 -10.47 -11.15
N LYS A 209 -0.74 -9.73 -10.93
CA LYS A 209 -0.74 -8.26 -10.93
C LYS A 209 -0.12 -7.70 -9.65
N GLY A 210 -0.38 -8.32 -8.50
CA GLY A 210 0.17 -7.92 -7.20
C GLY A 210 1.65 -8.26 -7.07
N ASN A 211 2.05 -9.47 -7.50
CA ASN A 211 3.45 -9.90 -7.51
C ASN A 211 3.71 -10.76 -8.74
N ALA A 212 4.60 -10.32 -9.64
CA ALA A 212 4.89 -11.04 -10.88
C ALA A 212 5.82 -12.26 -10.69
N SER A 213 6.49 -12.37 -9.53
CA SER A 213 7.49 -13.39 -9.22
C SER A 213 6.92 -14.55 -8.40
N GLU A 214 6.00 -14.27 -7.47
CA GLU A 214 5.34 -15.25 -6.61
C GLU A 214 3.85 -14.90 -6.50
N PHE A 215 3.01 -15.68 -7.19
CA PHE A 215 1.57 -15.47 -7.26
C PHE A 215 0.79 -16.79 -7.34
N THR A 216 -0.42 -16.76 -6.80
CA THR A 216 -1.40 -17.82 -6.97
C THR A 216 -2.22 -17.64 -8.26
N THR A 217 -2.72 -18.76 -8.79
CA THR A 217 -3.76 -18.80 -9.84
C THR A 217 -5.05 -19.43 -9.33
N PHE A 218 -5.29 -19.40 -8.01
CA PHE A 218 -6.49 -19.93 -7.38
C PHE A 218 -7.73 -19.21 -7.91
N ASP A 219 -8.71 -20.00 -8.35
CA ASP A 219 -9.97 -19.49 -8.88
C ASP A 219 -11.13 -19.97 -8.01
N TYR A 220 -11.58 -19.12 -7.09
CA TYR A 220 -12.71 -19.43 -6.22
C TYR A 220 -14.04 -19.52 -6.97
N ALA A 221 -14.14 -19.00 -8.21
CA ALA A 221 -15.35 -19.14 -9.01
C ALA A 221 -15.60 -20.59 -9.45
N ALA A 222 -14.56 -21.43 -9.46
CA ALA A 222 -14.69 -22.88 -9.61
C ALA A 222 -15.45 -23.55 -8.44
N GLY A 223 -15.64 -22.83 -7.32
CA GLY A 223 -16.46 -23.26 -6.18
C GLY A 223 -17.96 -22.97 -6.33
N PHE A 224 -18.38 -22.18 -7.34
CA PHE A 224 -19.79 -21.89 -7.58
C PHE A 224 -20.47 -22.92 -8.49
N LYS A 225 -21.79 -23.08 -8.33
CA LYS A 225 -22.64 -23.75 -9.31
C LYS A 225 -22.64 -22.93 -10.61
N ALA A 226 -22.37 -23.60 -11.72
CA ALA A 226 -22.16 -22.97 -13.04
C ALA A 226 -23.20 -21.89 -13.39
N GLY A 227 -22.72 -20.66 -13.64
CA GLY A 227 -23.54 -19.52 -14.03
C GLY A 227 -24.28 -18.82 -12.87
N THR A 228 -23.89 -19.08 -11.62
CA THR A 228 -24.45 -18.46 -10.41
C THR A 228 -23.34 -18.06 -9.43
N THR A 229 -23.72 -17.39 -8.34
CA THR A 229 -22.86 -17.16 -7.16
C THR A 229 -23.29 -18.01 -5.95
N GLU A 230 -24.04 -19.09 -6.19
CA GLU A 230 -24.32 -20.11 -5.16
C GLU A 230 -23.17 -21.11 -5.09
N TRP A 231 -22.68 -21.41 -3.89
CA TRP A 231 -21.61 -22.40 -3.68
C TRP A 231 -22.06 -23.83 -4.00
N ASP A 232 -21.22 -24.59 -4.69
CA ASP A 232 -21.30 -26.05 -4.77
C ASP A 232 -20.46 -26.64 -3.64
N GLU A 233 -21.12 -27.10 -2.57
CA GLU A 233 -20.45 -27.68 -1.39
C GLU A 233 -19.64 -28.96 -1.70
N THR A 234 -19.87 -29.57 -2.86
CA THR A 234 -19.12 -30.76 -3.31
C THR A 234 -17.85 -30.42 -4.10
N SER A 235 -17.66 -29.15 -4.46
CA SER A 235 -16.47 -28.68 -5.19
C SER A 235 -15.23 -28.64 -4.30
N GLU A 236 -14.07 -28.89 -4.91
CA GLU A 236 -12.76 -28.86 -4.23
C GLU A 236 -12.40 -27.45 -3.73
N ALA A 237 -12.63 -26.43 -4.56
CA ALA A 237 -12.37 -25.03 -4.21
C ALA A 237 -13.20 -24.57 -3.00
N TYR A 238 -14.48 -24.95 -2.90
CA TYR A 238 -15.29 -24.64 -1.72
C TYR A 238 -14.74 -25.31 -0.45
N GLN A 239 -14.35 -26.60 -0.55
CA GLN A 239 -13.85 -27.35 0.60
C GLN A 239 -12.52 -26.79 1.11
N GLN A 240 -11.64 -26.37 0.20
CA GLN A 240 -10.40 -25.65 0.48
C GLN A 240 -10.66 -24.31 1.21
N ILE A 241 -11.53 -23.46 0.64
CA ILE A 241 -11.95 -22.18 1.21
C ILE A 241 -12.54 -22.35 2.61
N VAL A 242 -13.41 -23.33 2.81
CA VAL A 242 -14.07 -23.58 4.11
C VAL A 242 -13.09 -24.12 5.16
N ALA A 243 -12.13 -24.97 4.79
CA ALA A 243 -11.13 -25.49 5.73
C ALA A 243 -10.28 -24.38 6.35
N ASP A 244 -9.82 -23.42 5.53
CA ASP A 244 -9.05 -22.27 6.01
C ASP A 244 -9.92 -21.35 6.90
N ILE A 245 -11.18 -21.09 6.53
CA ILE A 245 -12.13 -20.31 7.36
C ILE A 245 -12.37 -20.98 8.72
N ASP A 246 -12.43 -22.31 8.77
CA ASP A 246 -12.58 -23.07 10.01
C ASP A 246 -11.36 -22.89 10.92
N GLU A 247 -10.13 -22.96 10.39
CA GLU A 247 -8.91 -22.70 11.17
C GLU A 247 -8.85 -21.25 11.70
N ILE A 248 -9.21 -20.25 10.89
CA ILE A 248 -9.33 -18.86 11.37
C ILE A 248 -10.43 -18.71 12.46
N SER A 249 -11.52 -19.48 12.35
CA SER A 249 -12.57 -19.49 13.37
C SER A 249 -12.05 -19.98 14.72
N GLU A 250 -11.17 -20.99 14.75
CA GLU A 250 -10.61 -21.52 16.00
C GLU A 250 -9.82 -20.47 16.79
N TYR A 251 -9.06 -19.60 16.13
CA TYR A 251 -8.33 -18.51 16.80
C TYR A 251 -9.28 -17.46 17.39
N PHE A 252 -10.35 -17.09 16.68
CA PHE A 252 -11.34 -16.17 17.22
C PHE A 252 -12.21 -16.79 18.32
N LEU A 253 -12.47 -18.10 18.28
CA LEU A 253 -13.12 -18.82 19.38
C LEU A 253 -12.23 -18.85 20.64
N GLN A 254 -10.90 -19.02 20.52
CA GLN A 254 -9.97 -18.88 21.65
C GLN A 254 -10.02 -17.49 22.28
N LEU A 255 -10.17 -16.43 21.48
CA LEU A 255 -10.40 -15.07 21.99
C LEU A 255 -11.79 -14.92 22.63
N GLN A 256 -12.82 -15.52 22.04
CA GLN A 256 -14.19 -15.50 22.56
C GLN A 256 -14.30 -16.16 23.94
N GLU A 257 -13.65 -17.31 24.14
CA GLU A 257 -13.58 -18.01 25.43
C GLU A 257 -12.91 -17.17 26.52
N GLN A 258 -11.96 -16.31 26.14
CA GLN A 258 -11.31 -15.35 27.03
C GLN A 258 -12.11 -14.05 27.24
N GLY A 259 -13.29 -13.92 26.61
CA GLY A 259 -14.11 -12.70 26.66
C GLY A 259 -13.52 -11.53 25.85
N VAL A 260 -12.58 -11.79 24.96
CA VAL A 260 -11.94 -10.80 24.08
C VAL A 260 -12.80 -10.62 22.82
N ALA A 261 -12.99 -9.37 22.41
CA ALA A 261 -13.52 -9.02 21.10
C ALA A 261 -12.44 -8.36 20.22
N ALA A 262 -12.64 -8.42 18.92
CA ALA A 262 -11.73 -7.87 17.93
C ALA A 262 -12.48 -7.25 16.76
N ILE A 263 -11.80 -6.35 16.05
CA ILE A 263 -12.16 -5.97 14.68
C ILE A 263 -11.63 -7.06 13.74
N PHE A 264 -12.40 -7.49 12.75
CA PHE A 264 -11.93 -8.39 11.68
C PHE A 264 -12.23 -7.78 10.32
N ARG A 265 -11.17 -7.64 9.51
CA ARG A 265 -11.18 -7.06 8.16
C ARG A 265 -10.69 -8.11 7.15
N PRO A 266 -11.51 -9.13 6.84
CA PRO A 266 -11.17 -10.13 5.84
C PRO A 266 -11.32 -9.58 4.43
N LEU A 267 -10.63 -10.20 3.46
CA LEU A 267 -10.80 -9.95 2.03
C LEU A 267 -10.66 -8.45 1.67
N HIS A 268 -9.63 -7.80 2.23
CA HIS A 268 -9.38 -6.37 2.10
C HIS A 268 -8.88 -5.98 0.70
N GLU A 269 -8.85 -4.67 0.44
CA GLU A 269 -8.49 -4.05 -0.85
C GLU A 269 -9.28 -4.63 -2.04
N SER A 270 -10.56 -4.91 -1.79
CA SER A 270 -11.49 -5.41 -2.81
C SER A 270 -11.62 -4.38 -3.94
N GLY A 271 -11.45 -4.82 -5.19
CA GLY A 271 -11.37 -3.93 -6.37
C GLY A 271 -9.94 -3.64 -6.85
N GLY A 272 -8.91 -3.95 -6.05
CA GLY A 272 -7.51 -3.71 -6.42
C GLY A 272 -6.94 -4.67 -7.48
N ALA A 273 -7.47 -5.89 -7.55
CA ALA A 273 -7.02 -6.98 -8.42
C ALA A 273 -5.63 -7.58 -8.10
N TRP A 274 -4.98 -7.14 -7.02
CA TRP A 274 -3.67 -7.66 -6.59
C TRP A 274 -3.77 -8.88 -5.66
N PHE A 275 -4.88 -9.10 -4.95
CA PHE A 275 -5.15 -10.31 -4.17
C PHE A 275 -6.13 -11.25 -4.86
N TRP A 276 -6.02 -12.57 -4.63
CA TRP A 276 -6.80 -13.58 -5.36
C TRP A 276 -8.32 -13.48 -5.15
N TRP A 277 -8.79 -12.86 -4.06
CA TRP A 277 -10.21 -12.65 -3.83
C TRP A 277 -10.82 -11.50 -4.63
N SER A 278 -10.00 -10.61 -5.22
CA SER A 278 -10.45 -9.41 -5.93
C SER A 278 -10.57 -9.59 -7.45
N ALA A 279 -11.57 -8.94 -8.05
CA ALA A 279 -11.81 -8.93 -9.50
C ALA A 279 -10.57 -8.66 -10.36
N THR A 280 -10.53 -9.35 -11.49
CA THR A 280 -9.64 -9.12 -12.62
C THR A 280 -10.48 -8.92 -13.89
N ASP A 281 -9.87 -8.56 -15.02
CA ASP A 281 -10.58 -8.44 -16.32
C ASP A 281 -11.23 -9.76 -16.80
N LYS A 282 -11.04 -10.89 -16.10
CA LYS A 282 -11.46 -12.23 -16.55
C LYS A 282 -12.22 -13.04 -15.50
N MET A 283 -12.10 -12.72 -14.21
CA MET A 283 -12.59 -13.52 -13.07
C MET A 283 -12.88 -12.61 -11.86
N HIS A 284 -13.68 -13.12 -10.91
CA HIS A 284 -13.83 -12.58 -9.54
C HIS A 284 -14.61 -11.26 -9.45
N GLN A 285 -15.66 -11.14 -10.27
CA GLN A 285 -16.55 -9.96 -10.36
C GLN A 285 -17.17 -9.59 -9.00
N GLY A 286 -17.66 -8.35 -8.82
CA GLY A 286 -18.17 -7.87 -7.53
C GLY A 286 -19.20 -8.80 -6.86
N ALA A 287 -20.14 -9.36 -7.63
CA ALA A 287 -21.13 -10.31 -7.09
C ALA A 287 -20.52 -11.65 -6.60
N GLU A 288 -19.40 -12.07 -7.18
CA GLU A 288 -18.62 -13.24 -6.78
C GLU A 288 -17.85 -12.93 -5.48
N TYR A 289 -17.19 -11.76 -5.39
CA TYR A 289 -16.56 -11.26 -4.16
C TYR A 289 -17.57 -11.16 -3.01
N ALA A 290 -18.73 -10.56 -3.26
CA ALA A 290 -19.78 -10.42 -2.25
C ALA A 290 -20.31 -11.78 -1.77
N ALA A 291 -20.31 -12.81 -2.62
CA ALA A 291 -20.65 -14.18 -2.23
C ALA A 291 -19.55 -14.89 -1.42
N LEU A 292 -18.26 -14.55 -1.65
CA LEU A 292 -17.13 -15.00 -0.84
C LEU A 292 -17.11 -14.34 0.54
N TYR A 293 -17.31 -13.02 0.62
CA TYR A 293 -17.42 -12.32 1.91
C TYR A 293 -18.58 -12.88 2.76
N ARG A 294 -19.74 -13.12 2.13
CA ARG A 294 -20.89 -13.76 2.79
C ARG A 294 -20.59 -15.20 3.25
N LEU A 295 -19.77 -15.96 2.52
CA LEU A 295 -19.35 -17.30 2.95
C LEU A 295 -18.46 -17.25 4.20
N VAL A 296 -17.46 -16.36 4.23
CA VAL A 296 -16.60 -16.16 5.40
C VAL A 296 -17.46 -15.82 6.63
N TYR A 297 -18.34 -14.83 6.51
CA TYR A 297 -19.27 -14.46 7.58
C TYR A 297 -20.18 -15.61 8.00
N ASP A 298 -20.89 -16.26 7.06
CA ASP A 298 -21.86 -17.29 7.40
C ASP A 298 -21.21 -18.54 8.01
N ARG A 299 -20.03 -18.94 7.52
CA ARG A 299 -19.29 -20.06 8.09
C ARG A 299 -18.84 -19.73 9.52
N MET A 300 -18.17 -18.60 9.73
CA MET A 300 -17.69 -18.20 11.06
C MET A 300 -18.86 -17.96 12.05
N VAL A 301 -19.87 -17.20 11.65
CA VAL A 301 -20.92 -16.66 12.54
C VAL A 301 -22.09 -17.63 12.73
N LYS A 302 -22.54 -18.33 11.67
CA LYS A 302 -23.72 -19.19 11.72
C LYS A 302 -23.39 -20.67 11.94
N VAL A 303 -22.24 -21.15 11.47
CA VAL A 303 -21.81 -22.55 11.64
C VAL A 303 -20.86 -22.70 12.83
N ASN A 304 -19.77 -21.94 12.88
CA ASN A 304 -18.69 -22.14 13.85
C ASN A 304 -18.93 -21.42 15.19
N GLY A 305 -19.88 -20.47 15.25
CA GLY A 305 -20.28 -19.80 16.48
C GLY A 305 -19.35 -18.66 16.93
N VAL A 306 -18.59 -18.07 16.00
CA VAL A 306 -17.82 -16.84 16.24
C VAL A 306 -18.80 -15.67 16.39
N LYS A 307 -18.82 -15.04 17.56
CA LYS A 307 -19.75 -13.96 17.95
C LYS A 307 -19.05 -12.75 18.58
N ASN A 308 -17.73 -12.74 18.62
CA ASN A 308 -16.91 -11.73 19.29
C ASN A 308 -16.28 -10.69 18.34
N LEU A 309 -16.79 -10.55 17.11
CA LEU A 309 -16.18 -9.71 16.08
C LEU A 309 -17.02 -8.48 15.71
N VAL A 310 -16.30 -7.42 15.34
CA VAL A 310 -16.80 -6.29 14.55
C VAL A 310 -16.28 -6.44 13.13
N TRP A 311 -17.19 -6.56 12.16
CA TRP A 311 -16.87 -6.92 10.78
C TRP A 311 -16.61 -5.71 9.90
N VAL A 312 -15.52 -5.73 9.14
CA VAL A 312 -15.13 -4.62 8.29
C VAL A 312 -15.10 -5.05 6.82
N TRP A 313 -15.86 -4.35 5.99
CA TRP A 313 -15.65 -4.40 4.55
C TRP A 313 -14.65 -3.29 4.15
N ASN A 314 -13.64 -3.67 3.39
CA ASN A 314 -12.62 -2.77 2.87
C ASN A 314 -12.60 -2.83 1.34
N ALA A 315 -12.61 -1.65 0.72
CA ALA A 315 -12.82 -1.50 -0.72
C ALA A 315 -11.91 -0.44 -1.32
N GLU A 316 -11.56 -0.65 -2.59
CA GLU A 316 -10.91 0.34 -3.42
C GLU A 316 -11.87 1.46 -3.83
N LYS A 317 -11.31 2.67 -3.97
CA LYS A 317 -12.06 3.90 -4.26
C LYS A 317 -12.86 3.82 -5.57
N THR A 318 -12.43 2.96 -6.49
CA THR A 318 -13.05 2.70 -7.79
C THR A 318 -14.36 1.93 -7.69
N ILE A 319 -14.58 1.13 -6.64
CA ILE A 319 -15.74 0.25 -6.50
C ILE A 319 -16.76 0.73 -5.45
N PHE A 320 -16.50 1.84 -4.74
CA PHE A 320 -17.42 2.36 -3.72
C PHE A 320 -18.87 2.47 -4.19
N SER A 321 -19.10 2.93 -5.42
CA SER A 321 -20.45 3.08 -5.99
C SER A 321 -20.97 1.83 -6.73
N ASP A 322 -20.18 0.77 -6.82
CA ASP A 322 -20.58 -0.48 -7.47
C ASP A 322 -21.22 -1.44 -6.44
N ALA A 323 -22.54 -1.33 -6.33
CA ALA A 323 -23.35 -2.14 -5.44
C ALA A 323 -23.28 -3.67 -5.68
N THR A 324 -22.61 -4.15 -6.75
CA THR A 324 -22.37 -5.58 -6.91
C THR A 324 -21.35 -6.13 -5.91
N TRP A 325 -20.42 -5.30 -5.44
CA TRP A 325 -19.38 -5.68 -4.48
C TRP A 325 -19.84 -5.66 -3.02
N ASP A 326 -20.91 -4.93 -2.70
CA ASP A 326 -21.43 -4.79 -1.34
C ASP A 326 -21.86 -6.19 -0.81
N PRO A 327 -21.23 -6.70 0.29
CA PRO A 327 -21.63 -7.97 0.89
C PRO A 327 -23.09 -8.00 1.38
N GLY A 328 -23.67 -6.83 1.59
CA GLY A 328 -24.99 -6.56 2.14
C GLY A 328 -24.87 -5.96 3.54
N SER A 329 -25.70 -4.97 3.86
CA SER A 329 -25.63 -4.22 5.13
C SER A 329 -25.80 -5.05 6.42
N ALA A 330 -26.18 -6.33 6.31
CA ALA A 330 -26.27 -7.30 7.40
C ALA A 330 -24.98 -8.14 7.61
N TYR A 331 -23.92 -7.92 6.82
CA TYR A 331 -22.68 -8.69 6.83
C TYR A 331 -21.44 -7.91 7.32
N TYR A 332 -21.52 -6.58 7.40
CA TYR A 332 -20.42 -5.73 7.88
C TYR A 332 -20.92 -4.58 8.76
N ASP A 333 -20.11 -4.24 9.76
CA ASP A 333 -20.32 -3.19 10.75
C ASP A 333 -19.72 -1.84 10.31
N VAL A 334 -18.56 -1.90 9.66
CA VAL A 334 -17.74 -0.74 9.26
C VAL A 334 -17.41 -0.81 7.77
N PHE A 335 -17.52 0.32 7.08
CA PHE A 335 -16.98 0.49 5.73
C PHE A 335 -15.63 1.21 5.79
N SER A 336 -14.63 0.70 5.10
CA SER A 336 -13.25 1.17 5.25
C SER A 336 -12.50 1.25 3.92
N VAL A 337 -11.42 2.01 3.93
CA VAL A 337 -10.52 2.22 2.80
C VAL A 337 -9.09 2.30 3.33
N ASP A 338 -8.14 1.93 2.48
CA ASP A 338 -6.71 2.05 2.75
C ASP A 338 -6.13 3.22 1.92
N ILE A 339 -5.37 4.11 2.55
CA ILE A 339 -4.83 5.31 1.88
C ILE A 339 -3.37 5.56 2.24
N TYR A 340 -2.50 5.16 1.33
CA TYR A 340 -1.07 5.40 1.40
C TYR A 340 -0.69 6.76 0.81
N ASN A 341 -0.83 7.81 1.63
CA ASN A 341 -0.30 9.14 1.32
C ASN A 341 1.24 9.14 1.29
N LYS A 342 1.83 10.11 0.58
CA LYS A 342 3.30 10.28 0.53
C LYS A 342 3.84 10.57 1.93
N SER A 343 5.08 10.16 2.22
CA SER A 343 5.72 10.43 3.52
C SER A 343 5.59 11.90 3.91
N TYR A 344 5.16 12.14 5.16
CA TYR A 344 4.90 13.46 5.74
C TYR A 344 3.72 14.27 5.14
N ASP A 345 2.81 13.63 4.39
CA ASP A 345 1.52 14.21 3.97
C ASP A 345 0.39 13.80 4.93
N TYR A 346 0.01 14.73 5.80
CA TYR A 346 -0.96 14.54 6.90
C TYR A 346 -2.40 14.90 6.53
N GLN A 347 -2.73 15.01 5.25
CA GLN A 347 -4.06 15.44 4.81
C GLN A 347 -5.19 14.58 5.38
N SER A 348 -6.34 15.20 5.65
CA SER A 348 -7.54 14.57 6.20
C SER A 348 -8.18 13.50 5.30
N ASN A 349 -7.79 13.44 4.02
CA ASN A 349 -8.43 12.63 2.98
C ASN A 349 -9.95 12.92 2.81
N ALA A 350 -10.39 14.14 3.13
CA ALA A 350 -11.82 14.51 3.25
C ALA A 350 -12.68 14.24 2.00
N ALA A 351 -12.12 14.35 0.80
CA ALA A 351 -12.84 14.03 -0.44
C ALA A 351 -13.25 12.54 -0.48
N VAL A 352 -12.38 11.64 0.00
CA VAL A 352 -12.67 10.19 0.07
C VAL A 352 -13.68 9.92 1.18
N PHE A 353 -13.48 10.49 2.37
CA PHE A 353 -14.40 10.37 3.51
C PHE A 353 -15.83 10.82 3.15
N SER A 354 -15.96 11.97 2.49
CA SER A 354 -17.25 12.54 2.06
C SER A 354 -17.95 11.64 1.03
N ASN A 355 -17.19 11.04 0.10
CA ASN A 355 -17.74 10.08 -0.86
C ASN A 355 -18.25 8.82 -0.15
N MET A 356 -17.45 8.22 0.73
CA MET A 356 -17.86 7.05 1.54
C MET A 356 -19.11 7.36 2.37
N LYS A 357 -19.20 8.54 2.98
CA LYS A 357 -20.35 8.97 3.79
C LYS A 357 -21.60 9.26 2.96
N THR A 358 -21.43 9.60 1.69
CA THR A 358 -22.54 9.79 0.75
C THR A 358 -23.15 8.46 0.32
N ILE A 359 -22.32 7.41 0.19
CA ILE A 359 -22.75 6.10 -0.32
C ILE A 359 -23.17 5.15 0.82
N HIS A 360 -22.37 5.06 1.89
CA HIS A 360 -22.56 4.18 3.05
C HIS A 360 -22.76 4.99 4.35
N GLY A 361 -23.62 6.01 4.30
CA GLY A 361 -23.88 6.92 5.43
C GLY A 361 -24.56 6.28 6.65
N ASP A 362 -25.02 5.02 6.54
CA ASP A 362 -25.53 4.18 7.63
C ASP A 362 -24.42 3.39 8.35
N LYS A 363 -23.16 3.53 7.93
CA LYS A 363 -22.01 2.79 8.46
C LYS A 363 -21.01 3.69 9.17
N ILE A 364 -20.24 3.10 10.07
CA ILE A 364 -18.99 3.69 10.57
C ILE A 364 -17.99 3.72 9.41
N ILE A 365 -17.20 4.79 9.30
CA ILE A 365 -16.18 4.95 8.25
C ILE A 365 -14.79 5.01 8.89
N ALA A 366 -13.87 4.19 8.38
CA ALA A 366 -12.52 4.05 8.91
C ALA A 366 -11.43 4.10 7.82
N LEU A 367 -10.27 4.61 8.22
CA LEU A 367 -9.03 4.55 7.46
C LEU A 367 -8.28 3.33 8.00
N SER A 368 -8.53 2.17 7.40
CA SER A 368 -8.12 0.88 7.99
C SER A 368 -6.64 0.57 7.81
N GLU A 369 -6.01 1.10 6.77
CA GLU A 369 -4.56 1.22 6.66
C GLU A 369 -4.19 2.60 6.12
N ASN A 370 -3.01 3.09 6.49
CA ASN A 370 -2.47 4.31 5.91
C ASN A 370 -0.94 4.36 5.85
N GLY A 371 -0.46 5.35 5.09
CA GLY A 371 0.90 5.84 5.13
C GLY A 371 1.15 6.66 6.41
N PRO A 372 1.55 7.93 6.32
CA PRO A 372 1.45 8.84 7.46
C PRO A 372 0.01 8.90 8.00
N ILE A 373 -0.13 9.22 9.29
CA ILE A 373 -1.45 9.45 9.88
C ILE A 373 -2.03 10.79 9.41
N PRO A 374 -3.36 10.91 9.24
CA PRO A 374 -4.00 12.21 9.08
C PRO A 374 -3.86 13.02 10.37
N ASP A 375 -3.64 14.33 10.23
CA ASP A 375 -3.60 15.27 11.36
C ASP A 375 -5.01 15.52 11.92
N ALA A 376 -5.17 15.47 13.25
CA ALA A 376 -6.46 15.64 13.89
C ALA A 376 -7.08 17.02 13.66
N SER A 377 -6.26 18.08 13.66
CA SER A 377 -6.76 19.45 13.40
C SER A 377 -7.32 19.59 11.98
N LEU A 378 -6.67 18.96 10.99
CA LEU A 378 -7.20 18.89 9.61
C LEU A 378 -8.46 18.03 9.49
N MET A 379 -8.49 16.84 10.11
CA MET A 379 -9.69 15.98 10.13
C MET A 379 -10.93 16.72 10.68
N HIS A 380 -10.77 17.47 11.76
CA HIS A 380 -11.85 18.25 12.35
C HIS A 380 -12.21 19.50 11.53
N ALA A 381 -11.23 20.20 10.94
CA ALA A 381 -11.48 21.35 10.07
C ALA A 381 -12.26 20.98 8.80
N ASP A 382 -11.93 19.84 8.19
CA ASP A 382 -12.55 19.35 6.95
C ASP A 382 -13.81 18.50 7.18
N ASN A 383 -14.22 18.28 8.45
CA ASN A 383 -15.34 17.42 8.85
C ASN A 383 -15.18 15.95 8.37
N ALA A 384 -13.95 15.46 8.39
CA ALA A 384 -13.50 14.15 7.93
C ALA A 384 -12.85 13.34 9.06
N VAL A 385 -13.57 13.21 10.18
CA VAL A 385 -13.11 12.50 11.39
C VAL A 385 -13.33 11.00 11.23
N TRP A 386 -12.29 10.30 10.80
CA TRP A 386 -12.25 8.83 10.67
C TRP A 386 -12.43 8.14 12.02
N SER A 387 -13.12 6.99 12.06
CA SER A 387 -13.33 6.24 13.31
C SER A 387 -12.02 5.74 13.93
N TRP A 388 -11.08 5.32 13.08
CA TRP A 388 -9.69 5.06 13.43
C TRP A 388 -8.80 5.36 12.23
N ASN A 389 -7.51 5.55 12.50
CA ASN A 389 -6.43 5.41 11.54
C ASN A 389 -5.51 4.29 12.01
N MET A 390 -4.80 3.65 11.10
CA MET A 390 -3.85 2.59 11.42
C MET A 390 -2.71 2.64 10.37
N PRO A 391 -1.63 3.38 10.64
CA PRO A 391 -0.44 3.27 9.81
C PRO A 391 0.04 1.82 9.81
N TRP A 392 0.61 1.41 8.68
CA TRP A 392 1.23 0.10 8.57
C TRP A 392 2.48 0.00 9.49
N TYR A 393 3.16 -1.14 9.49
CA TYR A 393 4.22 -1.41 10.47
C TYR A 393 5.50 -0.55 10.30
N GLU A 394 6.24 -0.37 11.41
CA GLU A 394 7.58 0.23 11.41
C GLU A 394 8.67 -0.83 11.17
N SER A 395 8.42 -2.06 11.61
CA SER A 395 9.23 -3.24 11.35
C SER A 395 9.26 -3.60 9.86
N TRP A 396 10.12 -4.55 9.49
CA TRP A 396 10.43 -4.90 8.10
C TRP A 396 10.80 -3.64 7.27
N ASP A 397 10.53 -3.61 5.97
CA ASP A 397 11.04 -2.55 5.07
C ASP A 397 10.13 -1.31 4.98
N GLY A 398 8.96 -1.36 5.62
CA GLY A 398 7.88 -0.37 5.46
C GLY A 398 8.12 0.98 6.14
N LYS A 399 8.66 0.98 7.38
CA LYS A 399 9.00 2.19 8.17
C LYS A 399 7.85 3.22 8.27
N TYR A 400 6.62 2.74 8.40
CA TYR A 400 5.42 3.56 8.21
C TYR A 400 5.09 4.49 9.39
N VAL A 401 5.51 4.15 10.62
CA VAL A 401 5.40 5.07 11.77
C VAL A 401 6.33 6.27 11.55
N SER A 402 7.55 6.02 11.07
CA SER A 402 8.56 7.03 10.72
C SER A 402 8.18 7.91 9.51
N LYS A 403 7.16 7.54 8.72
CA LYS A 403 6.60 8.41 7.67
C LYS A 403 5.76 9.57 8.24
N THR A 404 5.52 9.60 9.55
CA THR A 404 4.92 10.73 10.27
C THR A 404 5.96 11.37 11.21
N LYS A 405 6.04 12.71 11.25
CA LYS A 405 6.89 13.41 12.22
C LYS A 405 6.45 13.18 13.66
N ASN A 406 7.40 12.94 14.57
CA ASN A 406 7.15 12.77 16.01
C ASN A 406 6.33 13.92 16.63
N THR A 407 6.50 15.14 16.14
CA THR A 407 5.71 16.32 16.53
C THR A 407 4.22 16.20 16.20
N VAL A 408 3.88 15.60 15.05
CA VAL A 408 2.50 15.33 14.63
C VAL A 408 1.93 14.13 15.39
N TRP A 409 2.72 13.07 15.56
CA TRP A 409 2.38 11.93 16.43
C TRP A 409 2.03 12.37 17.86
N ALA A 410 2.90 13.17 18.48
CA ALA A 410 2.72 13.69 19.83
C ALA A 410 1.53 14.66 19.93
N ALA A 411 1.31 15.52 18.93
CA ALA A 411 0.17 16.43 18.91
C ALA A 411 -1.16 15.66 18.77
N ASN A 412 -1.25 14.70 17.85
CA ASN A 412 -2.43 13.83 17.69
C ASN A 412 -2.75 13.12 19.01
N LEU A 413 -1.81 12.34 19.58
CA LEU A 413 -2.10 11.49 20.74
C LEU A 413 -2.16 12.26 22.07
N ALA A 414 -1.67 13.50 22.15
CA ALA A 414 -1.91 14.36 23.31
C ALA A 414 -3.32 14.97 23.34
N ASP A 415 -4.01 15.03 22.20
CA ASP A 415 -5.32 15.69 22.07
C ASP A 415 -6.48 14.76 22.50
N PRO A 416 -7.46 15.23 23.32
CA PRO A 416 -8.59 14.42 23.78
C PRO A 416 -9.61 14.03 22.69
N CYS A 417 -9.40 14.46 21.45
CA CYS A 417 -10.15 13.99 20.28
C CYS A 417 -9.53 12.74 19.62
N VAL A 418 -8.33 12.32 20.03
CA VAL A 418 -7.71 11.07 19.60
C VAL A 418 -7.51 10.15 20.80
N PHE A 419 -8.06 8.93 20.76
CA PHE A 419 -7.80 7.95 21.80
C PHE A 419 -6.43 7.30 21.59
N ALA A 420 -5.52 7.51 22.55
CA ALA A 420 -4.42 6.59 22.83
C ALA A 420 -4.87 5.51 23.85
N LEU A 421 -4.07 4.47 24.04
CA LEU A 421 -4.41 3.33 24.90
C LEU A 421 -4.66 3.76 26.36
N GLU A 422 -3.92 4.77 26.83
CA GLU A 422 -4.07 5.35 28.17
C GLU A 422 -5.38 6.12 28.37
N ASP A 423 -6.03 6.56 27.28
CA ASP A 423 -7.30 7.30 27.31
C ASP A 423 -8.53 6.37 27.15
N MET A 424 -8.30 5.07 26.91
CA MET A 424 -9.37 4.08 26.75
C MET A 424 -10.12 3.84 28.08
N PRO A 425 -11.46 3.66 28.05
CA PRO A 425 -12.27 3.54 29.27
C PRO A 425 -12.02 2.26 30.08
N GLY A 426 -11.42 1.23 29.43
CA GLY A 426 -11.38 -0.14 29.93
C GLY A 426 -12.74 -0.84 29.77
N TRP A 427 -12.74 -2.03 29.17
CA TRP A 427 -13.98 -2.70 28.75
C TRP A 427 -14.93 -3.04 29.89
N ASP A 428 -14.43 -3.28 31.11
CA ASP A 428 -15.28 -3.51 32.28
C ASP A 428 -16.04 -2.26 32.75
N ASN A 429 -15.47 -1.06 32.56
CA ASN A 429 -16.11 0.21 32.93
C ASN A 429 -17.01 0.77 31.81
N TYR A 430 -16.80 0.34 30.55
CA TYR A 430 -17.56 0.84 29.42
C TYR A 430 -19.03 0.40 29.47
N THR A 431 -19.92 1.38 29.33
CA THR A 431 -21.38 1.20 29.32
C THR A 431 -21.93 1.57 27.96
N ILE A 432 -22.78 0.71 27.39
CA ILE A 432 -23.39 0.90 26.07
C ILE A 432 -24.31 2.13 26.06
N SER A 433 -24.21 2.94 25.00
CA SER A 433 -24.99 4.15 24.76
C SER A 433 -25.67 4.13 23.38
N ASN A 434 -26.90 4.66 23.31
CA ASN A 434 -27.61 4.88 22.04
C ASN A 434 -27.57 6.35 21.59
N ALA A 435 -26.64 7.13 22.15
CA ALA A 435 -26.41 8.53 21.83
C ALA A 435 -24.94 8.74 21.45
N PRO A 436 -24.65 9.58 20.45
CA PRO A 436 -23.28 9.91 20.08
C PRO A 436 -22.61 10.68 21.22
N ALA A 437 -21.29 10.53 21.33
CA ALA A 437 -20.46 11.28 22.25
C ALA A 437 -20.55 12.78 21.93
N ALA A 438 -20.26 13.62 22.94
CA ALA A 438 -20.16 15.05 22.71
C ALA A 438 -19.06 15.35 21.68
N ALA A 439 -19.37 16.26 20.75
CA ALA A 439 -18.45 16.76 19.74
C ALA A 439 -17.13 17.22 20.38
N CYS A 440 -16.02 16.93 19.71
CA CYS A 440 -14.69 17.26 20.21
C CYS A 440 -14.06 18.38 19.38
N VAL A 441 -13.24 19.21 20.02
CA VAL A 441 -12.52 20.34 19.42
C VAL A 441 -11.04 20.13 19.69
N VAL A 442 -10.27 19.97 18.62
CA VAL A 442 -8.82 19.79 18.68
C VAL A 442 -8.16 21.08 19.17
N GLY A 443 -7.22 20.95 20.11
CA GLY A 443 -6.61 22.04 20.86
C GLY A 443 -5.38 22.69 20.20
N TYR A 444 -5.00 22.24 19.01
CA TYR A 444 -3.83 22.72 18.25
C TYR A 444 -4.17 22.85 16.75
N ALA A 445 -3.29 23.48 15.98
CA ALA A 445 -3.33 23.46 14.52
C ALA A 445 -2.02 22.91 13.94
N LEU A 446 -2.08 22.13 12.86
CA LEU A 446 -0.89 21.56 12.19
C LEU A 446 0.17 22.62 11.83
N ALA A 447 -0.28 23.83 11.47
CA ALA A 447 0.60 24.95 11.12
C ALA A 447 1.46 25.49 12.27
N ASP A 448 1.11 25.17 13.52
CA ASP A 448 1.88 25.51 14.72
C ASP A 448 2.92 24.43 15.09
N LEU A 449 2.91 23.28 14.42
CA LEU A 449 3.83 22.17 14.65
C LEU A 449 5.08 22.28 13.77
N ASP A 450 6.22 21.86 14.29
CA ASP A 450 7.40 21.61 13.45
C ASP A 450 7.17 20.36 12.59
N THR A 451 6.70 20.60 11.36
CA THR A 451 6.53 19.59 10.31
C THR A 451 7.74 19.53 9.37
N ALA A 452 8.82 20.25 9.66
CA ALA A 452 9.97 20.33 8.76
C ALA A 452 10.67 18.97 8.65
N VAL A 453 10.68 18.44 7.43
CA VAL A 453 11.49 17.28 7.08
C VAL A 453 12.88 17.80 6.74
N GLU A 454 13.85 17.59 7.63
CA GLU A 454 15.26 17.76 7.30
C GLU A 454 15.63 16.80 6.18
N LYS A 455 15.51 17.27 4.94
CA LYS A 455 16.30 16.74 3.83
C LYS A 455 17.76 16.99 4.20
N ALA A 456 18.62 16.00 4.01
CA ALA A 456 20.07 16.23 4.11
C ALA A 456 20.42 17.45 3.24
N PRO A 457 21.10 18.48 3.78
CA PRO A 457 21.44 19.65 3.00
C PRO A 457 22.30 19.21 1.81
N LEU A 458 22.05 19.76 0.63
CA LEU A 458 22.83 19.45 -0.57
C LEU A 458 24.28 19.85 -0.36
N VAL A 459 25.15 18.88 -0.08
CA VAL A 459 26.60 19.09 0.04
C VAL A 459 27.21 18.98 -1.35
N LEU A 460 27.46 20.11 -1.99
CA LEU A 460 28.25 20.15 -3.23
C LEU A 460 29.70 19.72 -2.94
N PRO A 461 30.42 19.13 -3.93
CA PRO A 461 31.86 18.92 -3.85
C PRO A 461 32.60 20.24 -3.54
N GLU A 462 33.61 20.18 -2.67
CA GLU A 462 34.27 21.37 -2.09
C GLU A 462 35.01 22.23 -3.13
N ASP A 463 35.37 21.63 -4.26
CA ASP A 463 36.21 22.12 -5.35
C ASP A 463 35.47 22.28 -6.68
N ILE A 464 34.13 22.30 -6.65
CA ILE A 464 33.24 22.54 -7.80
C ILE A 464 33.53 23.85 -8.55
N ALA A 465 34.22 24.81 -7.93
CA ALA A 465 34.69 26.04 -8.56
C ALA A 465 35.90 25.86 -9.50
N THR A 466 36.56 24.71 -9.43
CA THR A 466 37.73 24.35 -10.25
C THR A 466 37.51 23.09 -11.07
N ASN A 467 36.74 22.12 -10.55
CA ASN A 467 36.48 20.83 -11.17
C ASN A 467 35.00 20.68 -11.53
N GLY A 468 34.72 20.01 -12.64
CA GLY A 468 33.38 19.63 -13.06
C GLY A 468 32.98 18.26 -12.51
N TYR A 469 31.69 18.09 -12.24
CA TYR A 469 31.09 16.86 -11.69
C TYR A 469 29.82 16.51 -12.45
N LEU A 470 29.58 15.22 -12.64
CA LEU A 470 28.26 14.71 -12.98
C LEU A 470 27.40 14.66 -11.72
N GLN A 471 26.39 15.53 -11.65
CA GLN A 471 25.33 15.48 -10.67
C GLN A 471 24.25 14.51 -11.16
N VAL A 472 23.89 13.53 -10.33
CA VAL A 472 22.70 12.68 -10.53
C VAL A 472 21.70 12.95 -9.42
N VAL A 473 20.48 13.34 -9.78
CA VAL A 473 19.38 13.62 -8.87
C VAL A 473 18.39 12.45 -8.89
N MET A 474 18.10 11.90 -7.72
CA MET A 474 17.22 10.75 -7.53
C MET A 474 15.99 11.17 -6.73
N THR A 475 14.81 10.77 -7.20
CA THR A 475 13.52 11.33 -6.75
C THR A 475 12.50 10.27 -6.36
N ALA A 476 12.95 9.06 -5.97
CA ALA A 476 12.08 8.03 -5.42
C ALA A 476 11.20 8.60 -4.29
N SER A 477 9.91 8.27 -4.30
CA SER A 477 8.92 8.83 -3.37
C SER A 477 8.49 7.85 -2.28
N SER A 478 8.84 6.57 -2.44
CA SER A 478 8.65 5.47 -1.50
C SER A 478 9.82 4.48 -1.56
N PRO A 479 10.04 3.62 -0.55
CA PRO A 479 11.02 2.52 -0.63
C PRO A 479 10.80 1.56 -1.79
N GLU A 480 9.53 1.40 -2.21
CA GLU A 480 9.11 0.55 -3.34
C GLU A 480 9.59 1.12 -4.71
N ASP A 481 9.73 2.44 -4.81
CA ASP A 481 10.20 3.12 -6.02
C ASP A 481 11.68 2.78 -6.25
N THR A 482 11.96 1.93 -7.24
CA THR A 482 13.34 1.73 -7.71
C THR A 482 13.73 2.88 -8.63
N VAL A 483 14.74 3.66 -8.24
CA VAL A 483 15.44 4.58 -9.14
C VAL A 483 16.18 3.72 -10.16
N ARG A 484 15.96 3.98 -11.45
CA ARG A 484 16.64 3.27 -12.55
C ARG A 484 17.01 4.24 -13.66
N GLY A 485 18.13 4.00 -14.31
CA GLY A 485 18.44 4.59 -15.60
C GLY A 485 19.92 4.57 -15.92
N ASN A 486 20.21 4.92 -17.17
CA ASN A 486 21.51 4.81 -17.80
C ASN A 486 21.95 6.22 -18.21
N VAL A 487 22.93 6.79 -17.51
CA VAL A 487 23.48 8.11 -17.83
C VAL A 487 24.53 7.95 -18.92
N VAL A 488 24.35 8.62 -20.07
CA VAL A 488 25.29 8.54 -21.19
C VAL A 488 26.54 9.35 -20.87
N LEU A 489 27.66 8.65 -20.64
CA LEU A 489 28.97 9.27 -20.41
C LEU A 489 29.68 9.58 -21.73
N HIS A 490 29.57 8.67 -22.70
CA HIS A 490 30.16 8.80 -24.04
C HIS A 490 29.32 8.04 -25.06
N GLY A 491 29.24 8.53 -26.30
CA GLY A 491 28.46 7.86 -27.35
C GLY A 491 28.86 8.26 -28.77
N GLY A 492 28.74 7.31 -29.70
CA GLY A 492 28.82 7.54 -31.15
C GLY A 492 30.22 7.51 -31.76
N SER A 493 31.26 7.25 -30.98
CA SER A 493 32.64 7.07 -31.47
C SER A 493 33.35 5.97 -30.68
N VAL A 494 34.16 5.16 -31.37
CA VAL A 494 34.82 4.00 -30.75
C VAL A 494 35.96 4.45 -29.82
N VAL A 495 35.96 3.89 -28.61
CA VAL A 495 37.01 3.98 -27.59
C VAL A 495 37.68 2.61 -27.48
N ASP A 496 39.01 2.57 -27.62
CA ASP A 496 39.81 1.35 -27.47
C ASP A 496 40.24 1.19 -26.01
N LEU A 497 39.54 0.32 -25.27
CA LEU A 497 39.84 -0.07 -23.89
C LEU A 497 40.57 -1.43 -23.81
N SER A 498 41.06 -1.97 -24.93
CA SER A 498 41.66 -3.32 -24.99
C SER A 498 42.95 -3.50 -24.17
N LYS A 499 43.52 -2.40 -23.66
CA LYS A 499 44.72 -2.36 -22.79
C LYS A 499 44.40 -1.99 -21.35
N ALA A 500 43.22 -1.48 -21.07
CA ALA A 500 42.76 -1.17 -19.73
C ALA A 500 42.44 -2.47 -18.99
N THR A 501 42.72 -2.49 -17.69
CA THR A 501 42.29 -3.57 -16.78
C THR A 501 41.24 -3.09 -15.79
N LYS A 502 41.16 -1.79 -15.52
CA LYS A 502 40.16 -1.21 -14.63
C LYS A 502 39.76 0.22 -15.01
N LEU A 503 38.57 0.61 -14.56
CA LEU A 503 38.15 2.01 -14.50
C LEU A 503 38.18 2.51 -13.06
N THR A 504 38.37 3.82 -12.87
CA THR A 504 38.36 4.45 -11.54
C THR A 504 37.69 5.82 -11.61
N PHE A 505 36.87 6.12 -10.59
CA PHE A 505 36.22 7.41 -10.36
C PHE A 505 35.80 7.51 -8.88
N ASN A 506 35.74 8.72 -8.34
CA ASN A 506 35.25 9.02 -7.00
C ASN A 506 33.75 9.33 -7.02
N VAL A 507 33.06 8.89 -5.97
CA VAL A 507 31.63 9.10 -5.77
C VAL A 507 31.38 9.76 -4.43
N ASP A 508 30.70 10.90 -4.46
CA ASP A 508 30.22 11.63 -3.28
C ASP A 508 28.73 11.31 -3.07
N ASN A 509 28.47 10.26 -2.28
CA ASN A 509 27.12 9.88 -1.87
C ASN A 509 26.76 10.58 -0.55
N SER A 510 26.60 11.91 -0.59
CA SER A 510 26.22 12.73 0.58
C SER A 510 24.80 12.50 1.11
N ASN A 511 24.09 11.48 0.64
CA ASN A 511 22.71 11.16 1.03
C ASN A 511 22.64 10.36 2.34
N ASN A 512 21.59 10.60 3.11
CA ASN A 512 21.25 9.80 4.30
C ASN A 512 20.42 8.58 3.87
N GLY A 513 20.94 7.37 4.10
CA GLY A 513 20.22 6.13 3.81
C GLY A 513 21.18 4.94 3.63
N ASP A 514 20.65 3.84 3.08
CA ASP A 514 21.47 2.75 2.60
C ASP A 514 22.38 3.20 1.43
N GLY A 515 23.44 2.44 1.19
CA GLY A 515 24.31 2.67 0.04
C GLY A 515 23.62 2.41 -1.30
N LEU A 516 24.24 2.87 -2.39
CA LEU A 516 23.82 2.52 -3.74
C LEU A 516 24.76 1.50 -4.39
N TRP A 517 24.21 0.70 -5.30
CA TRP A 517 24.96 -0.06 -6.28
C TRP A 517 24.87 0.62 -7.66
N PHE A 518 25.98 0.60 -8.40
CA PHE A 518 26.05 1.08 -9.78
C PHE A 518 27.19 0.38 -10.52
N THR A 519 27.13 0.37 -11.84
CA THR A 519 28.22 -0.10 -12.72
C THR A 519 28.38 0.80 -13.94
N ILE A 520 29.41 0.54 -14.73
CA ILE A 520 29.56 1.09 -16.08
C ILE A 520 29.14 0.01 -17.07
N ALA A 521 28.20 0.30 -17.96
CA ALA A 521 27.83 -0.59 -19.06
C ALA A 521 28.40 -0.09 -20.39
N PHE A 522 28.68 -1.04 -21.27
CA PHE A 522 29.26 -0.82 -22.59
C PHE A 522 28.33 -1.31 -23.69
N MET A 523 28.41 -0.65 -24.83
CA MET A 523 27.82 -1.12 -26.08
C MET A 523 28.82 -0.96 -27.22
N ASP A 524 29.15 -2.05 -27.90
CA ASP A 524 30.08 -2.04 -29.04
C ASP A 524 29.45 -1.41 -30.29
N SER A 525 30.25 -1.19 -31.35
CA SER A 525 29.77 -0.62 -32.62
C SER A 525 28.70 -1.47 -33.35
N LYS A 526 28.42 -2.69 -32.84
CA LYS A 526 27.45 -3.66 -33.37
C LYS A 526 26.23 -3.79 -32.46
N TRP A 527 26.07 -2.92 -31.48
CA TRP A 527 24.98 -2.91 -30.50
C TRP A 527 24.98 -4.14 -29.56
N LYS A 528 26.14 -4.80 -29.36
CA LYS A 528 26.31 -5.84 -28.32
C LYS A 528 26.58 -5.18 -26.98
N TRP A 529 25.72 -5.48 -26.01
CA TRP A 529 25.81 -5.02 -24.62
C TRP A 529 26.69 -5.95 -23.78
N ALA A 530 27.49 -5.35 -22.90
CA ALA A 530 28.18 -6.04 -21.81
C ALA A 530 28.43 -5.09 -20.64
N GLN A 531 28.49 -5.63 -19.42
CA GLN A 531 28.77 -4.85 -18.21
C GLN A 531 29.69 -5.63 -17.25
N PRO A 532 30.73 -5.00 -16.68
CA PRO A 532 31.45 -5.51 -15.51
C PRO A 532 30.63 -5.44 -14.21
N ASP A 533 31.15 -6.12 -13.17
CA ASP A 533 30.68 -6.01 -11.80
C ASP A 533 30.82 -4.56 -11.28
N GLY A 534 29.78 -4.10 -10.60
CA GLY A 534 29.66 -2.74 -10.07
C GLY A 534 30.16 -2.55 -8.64
N CYS A 535 30.25 -1.28 -8.23
CA CYS A 535 30.64 -0.85 -6.89
C CYS A 535 29.43 -0.71 -5.96
N TRP A 536 29.69 -0.75 -4.64
CA TRP A 536 28.73 -0.36 -3.61
C TRP A 536 29.30 0.80 -2.80
N ILE A 537 28.59 1.93 -2.72
CA ILE A 537 29.02 3.13 -1.99
C ILE A 537 27.98 3.49 -0.94
N ASN A 538 28.38 3.53 0.33
CA ASN A 538 27.47 3.74 1.46
C ASN A 538 26.89 5.16 1.51
N GLY A 539 25.74 5.35 2.16
CA GLY A 539 25.21 6.68 2.48
C GLY A 539 26.17 7.48 3.35
N GLY A 540 26.37 8.75 3.02
CA GLY A 540 27.33 9.65 3.66
C GLY A 540 28.81 9.41 3.30
N ALA A 541 29.12 8.51 2.37
CA ALA A 541 30.48 8.17 1.99
C ALA A 541 31.00 9.00 0.80
N LYS A 542 32.31 9.29 0.82
CA LYS A 542 33.08 9.85 -0.31
C LYS A 542 34.22 8.89 -0.63
N GLU A 543 34.03 8.04 -1.62
CA GLU A 543 34.87 6.86 -1.86
C GLU A 543 35.15 6.66 -3.36
N ALA A 544 36.31 6.07 -3.67
CA ALA A 544 36.65 5.67 -5.03
C ALA A 544 35.98 4.34 -5.38
N CYS A 545 35.31 4.30 -6.53
CA CYS A 545 34.90 3.08 -7.19
C CYS A 545 36.01 2.60 -8.15
N GLU A 546 36.38 1.31 -8.05
CA GLU A 546 37.20 0.63 -9.04
C GLU A 546 36.38 -0.46 -9.72
N ILE A 547 36.23 -0.37 -11.05
CA ILE A 547 35.52 -1.35 -11.87
C ILE A 547 36.55 -2.27 -12.54
N ASP A 548 36.50 -3.57 -12.27
CA ASP A 548 37.39 -4.57 -12.89
C ASP A 548 36.85 -4.99 -14.26
N LEU A 549 37.54 -4.60 -15.34
CA LEU A 549 37.11 -4.89 -16.71
C LEU A 549 37.18 -6.40 -17.05
N ALA A 550 37.94 -7.21 -16.30
CA ALA A 550 37.96 -8.66 -16.47
C ALA A 550 36.65 -9.34 -16.05
N THR A 551 35.77 -8.63 -15.34
CA THR A 551 34.42 -9.12 -14.97
C THR A 551 33.36 -8.84 -16.03
N THR A 552 33.70 -8.15 -17.13
CA THR A 552 32.76 -7.74 -18.18
C THR A 552 31.99 -8.92 -18.75
N ALA A 553 30.68 -8.96 -18.53
CA ALA A 553 29.80 -10.04 -18.94
C ALA A 553 28.77 -9.58 -19.98
N ALA A 554 28.54 -10.40 -20.99
CA ALA A 554 27.43 -10.27 -21.94
C ALA A 554 26.47 -11.45 -21.73
N ASN A 555 25.17 -11.19 -21.61
CA ASN A 555 24.15 -12.22 -21.36
C ASN A 555 24.52 -13.17 -20.20
N GLN A 556 24.92 -12.60 -19.06
CA GLN A 556 25.35 -13.32 -17.84
C GLN A 556 26.62 -14.21 -18.01
N THR A 557 27.30 -14.14 -19.15
CA THR A 557 28.55 -14.88 -19.40
C THR A 557 29.71 -13.89 -19.44
N VAL A 558 30.68 -14.06 -18.54
CA VAL A 558 31.92 -13.26 -18.52
C VAL A 558 32.68 -13.48 -19.84
N LEU A 559 33.10 -12.40 -20.47
CA LEU A 559 33.92 -12.44 -21.68
C LEU A 559 35.37 -12.74 -21.27
N GLU A 560 36.02 -13.67 -21.95
CA GLU A 560 37.40 -14.07 -21.63
C GLU A 560 38.34 -13.95 -22.85
N GLY A 561 39.62 -13.71 -22.58
CA GLY A 561 40.69 -13.75 -23.58
C GLY A 561 40.44 -12.85 -24.79
N GLU A 562 40.59 -13.40 -25.99
CA GLU A 562 40.44 -12.66 -27.25
C GLU A 562 39.02 -12.07 -27.44
N GLU A 563 37.97 -12.66 -26.86
CA GLU A 563 36.62 -12.09 -26.96
C GLU A 563 36.50 -10.80 -26.13
N LEU A 564 37.01 -10.79 -24.90
CA LEU A 564 37.05 -9.59 -24.06
C LEU A 564 37.90 -8.50 -24.70
N THR A 565 39.11 -8.83 -25.17
CA THR A 565 40.01 -7.88 -25.83
C THR A 565 39.39 -7.29 -27.10
N ALA A 566 38.73 -8.11 -27.93
CA ALA A 566 38.08 -7.64 -29.15
C ALA A 566 36.82 -6.80 -28.87
N TYR A 567 36.09 -7.09 -27.78
CA TYR A 567 34.94 -6.29 -27.35
C TYR A 567 35.38 -4.92 -26.82
N LEU A 568 36.35 -4.89 -25.91
CA LEU A 568 36.88 -3.65 -25.34
C LEU A 568 37.58 -2.76 -26.37
N ALA A 569 38.06 -3.31 -27.50
CA ALA A 569 38.61 -2.54 -28.62
C ALA A 569 37.57 -1.79 -29.47
N ASP A 570 36.26 -2.05 -29.29
CA ASP A 570 35.18 -1.60 -30.19
C ASP A 570 34.01 -0.91 -29.43
N VAL A 571 34.25 -0.46 -28.20
CA VAL A 571 33.24 0.19 -27.34
C VAL A 571 32.81 1.53 -27.94
N SER A 572 31.54 1.66 -28.31
CA SER A 572 31.01 2.83 -29.02
C SER A 572 30.15 3.75 -28.14
N THR A 573 29.60 3.22 -27.05
CA THR A 573 28.80 3.94 -26.05
C THR A 573 29.15 3.42 -24.66
N ILE A 574 29.21 4.33 -23.70
CA ILE A 574 29.58 4.09 -22.30
C ILE A 574 28.51 4.74 -21.41
N LEU A 575 27.95 3.96 -20.48
CA LEU A 575 26.79 4.31 -19.68
C LEU A 575 27.12 4.10 -18.20
N LEU A 576 26.74 5.04 -17.33
CA LEU A 576 26.66 4.82 -15.89
C LEU A 576 25.27 4.28 -15.56
N GLU A 577 25.17 3.01 -15.16
CA GLU A 577 23.92 2.36 -14.77
C GLU A 577 23.70 2.48 -13.26
N ILE A 578 22.57 3.07 -12.87
CA ILE A 578 22.18 3.22 -11.47
C ILE A 578 20.86 2.47 -11.24
N SER A 579 20.84 1.62 -10.21
CA SER A 579 19.65 0.87 -9.81
C SER A 579 19.61 0.76 -8.29
N THR A 580 18.72 1.52 -7.65
CA THR A 580 18.64 1.57 -6.18
C THR A 580 17.21 1.82 -5.68
N PRO A 581 16.71 1.07 -4.67
CA PRO A 581 15.37 1.27 -4.12
C PRO A 581 15.32 2.45 -3.14
N GLY A 582 14.26 3.24 -3.19
CA GLY A 582 13.91 4.19 -2.12
C GLY A 582 14.80 5.43 -1.95
N VAL A 583 15.81 5.63 -2.79
CA VAL A 583 16.76 6.74 -2.60
C VAL A 583 16.21 8.07 -3.15
N ASN A 584 16.04 9.03 -2.25
CA ASN A 584 15.75 10.43 -2.57
C ASN A 584 16.96 11.28 -2.21
N GLY A 585 17.57 11.95 -3.19
CA GLY A 585 18.85 12.63 -2.94
C GLY A 585 19.62 13.04 -4.20
N THR A 586 20.90 13.38 -4.01
CA THR A 586 21.83 13.76 -5.08
C THR A 586 23.17 13.07 -4.87
N ILE A 587 23.75 12.54 -5.94
CA ILE A 587 25.12 11.99 -5.95
C ILE A 587 25.96 12.83 -6.91
N PHE A 588 27.25 12.96 -6.61
CA PHE A 588 28.23 13.53 -7.54
C PHE A 588 29.29 12.50 -7.92
N TYR A 589 29.64 12.47 -9.19
CA TYR A 589 30.69 11.63 -9.77
C TYR A 589 31.75 12.53 -10.42
N ASP A 590 33.03 12.21 -10.24
CA ASP A 590 34.12 12.81 -11.03
C ASP A 590 34.41 12.00 -12.30
N ASP A 591 35.46 12.39 -13.04
CA ASP A 591 35.77 11.80 -14.34
C ASP A 591 36.09 10.30 -14.27
N VAL A 592 35.41 9.51 -15.10
CA VAL A 592 35.67 8.08 -15.25
C VAL A 592 36.92 7.88 -16.10
N VAL A 593 37.99 7.34 -15.50
CA VAL A 593 39.29 7.17 -16.16
C VAL A 593 39.75 5.71 -16.11
N ALA A 594 40.24 5.19 -17.23
CA ALA A 594 40.88 3.89 -17.32
C ALA A 594 42.33 3.91 -16.84
N ASP A 595 42.84 2.79 -16.33
CA ASP A 595 44.22 2.66 -15.83
C ASP A 595 45.31 2.80 -16.90
N ASP A 596 44.96 2.71 -18.18
CA ASP A 596 45.85 3.02 -19.30
C ASP A 596 45.92 4.53 -19.65
N GLY A 597 45.14 5.36 -18.95
CA GLY A 597 45.06 6.81 -19.13
C GLY A 597 43.93 7.29 -20.04
N THR A 598 43.09 6.39 -20.55
CA THR A 598 41.92 6.74 -21.36
C THR A 598 40.81 7.35 -20.49
N ALA A 599 40.51 8.64 -20.66
CA ALA A 599 39.35 9.28 -20.03
C ALA A 599 38.07 8.94 -20.80
N LEU A 600 37.04 8.48 -20.08
CA LEU A 600 35.74 8.10 -20.63
C LEU A 600 34.69 9.20 -20.46
N SER A 601 34.96 10.16 -19.57
CA SER A 601 34.23 11.42 -19.42
C SER A 601 35.22 12.57 -19.22
N ASP A 602 34.74 13.81 -19.41
CA ASP A 602 35.45 15.04 -19.09
C ASP A 602 34.43 16.10 -18.67
N PHE A 603 33.99 16.03 -17.41
CA PHE A 603 32.97 16.90 -16.84
C PHE A 603 33.45 18.34 -16.63
N ASN A 604 34.75 18.61 -16.82
CA ASN A 604 35.29 19.96 -16.88
C ASN A 604 34.89 20.70 -18.17
N LYS A 605 34.30 20.01 -19.15
CA LYS A 605 33.75 20.59 -20.39
C LYS A 605 32.23 20.63 -20.36
N PRO A 606 31.60 21.75 -20.80
CA PRO A 606 30.15 21.78 -21.00
C PRO A 606 29.70 20.74 -22.04
N ALA A 607 28.87 19.80 -21.59
CA ALA A 607 28.20 18.81 -22.44
C ALA A 607 26.73 18.68 -22.02
N THR A 608 25.89 18.16 -22.94
CA THR A 608 24.53 17.73 -22.59
C THR A 608 24.61 16.31 -22.06
N VAL A 609 24.08 16.07 -20.86
CA VAL A 609 23.94 14.74 -20.30
C VAL A 609 22.60 14.17 -20.77
N GLU A 610 22.61 12.92 -21.25
CA GLU A 610 21.40 12.19 -21.61
C GLU A 610 21.15 11.09 -20.57
N VAL A 611 19.90 10.95 -20.14
CA VAL A 611 19.46 9.84 -19.28
C VAL A 611 18.49 8.97 -20.07
N GLN A 612 18.89 7.72 -20.30
CA GLN A 612 18.05 6.70 -20.93
C GLN A 612 17.38 5.85 -19.85
N GLU A 613 16.12 5.46 -20.06
CA GLU A 613 15.32 4.65 -19.12
C GLU A 613 15.21 5.24 -17.69
N GLY A 614 15.36 6.58 -17.57
CA GLY A 614 15.47 7.34 -16.32
C GLY A 614 14.22 7.41 -15.45
N GLN A 615 13.80 6.29 -14.85
CA GLN A 615 12.74 6.28 -13.86
C GLN A 615 13.23 6.91 -12.54
N PHE A 616 12.60 8.03 -12.16
CA PHE A 616 12.91 8.84 -10.97
C PHE A 616 14.33 9.45 -10.94
N MET A 617 15.01 9.53 -12.09
CA MET A 617 16.39 10.01 -12.20
C MET A 617 16.52 11.17 -13.20
N ASP A 618 17.31 12.18 -12.84
CA ASP A 618 17.75 13.28 -13.70
C ASP A 618 19.27 13.48 -13.54
N ALA A 619 19.95 14.02 -14.54
CA ALA A 619 21.41 14.18 -14.49
C ALA A 619 21.93 15.39 -15.27
N ALA A 620 22.94 16.06 -14.73
CA ALA A 620 23.55 17.26 -15.31
C ALA A 620 25.03 17.39 -14.93
N ILE A 621 25.82 18.07 -15.75
CA ILE A 621 27.18 18.50 -15.38
C ILE A 621 27.10 19.82 -14.62
N ILE A 622 27.81 19.91 -13.50
CA ILE A 622 27.94 21.11 -12.68
C ILE A 622 29.41 21.41 -12.37
N GLY A 623 29.73 22.68 -12.12
CA GLY A 623 31.10 23.11 -11.83
C GLY A 623 31.98 23.27 -13.07
N GLY A 624 33.29 23.16 -12.86
CA GLY A 624 34.32 23.38 -13.87
C GLY A 624 34.59 24.86 -14.18
N ALA A 625 35.62 25.12 -14.98
CA ALA A 625 36.00 26.46 -15.40
C ALA A 625 35.04 26.97 -16.51
N GLN A 626 33.97 27.66 -16.11
CA GLN A 626 33.00 28.33 -17.00
C GLN A 626 33.60 29.48 -17.81
#